data_AF-A0AAF0MFY4-F1
#
_entry.id   AF-A0AAF0MFY4-F1
#
_cell.length_a   1.000
_cell.length_b   1.000
_cell.length_c   1.000
_cell.angle_alpha   90.00
_cell.angle_beta   90.00
_cell.angle_gamma   90.00
#
_symmetry.space_group_name_H-M   'P 1'
#
loop_
_entity.id
_entity.type
_entity.pdbx_description
1 polymer ?
#
loop_
_entity_poly.entity_id
_entity_poly.type
_entity_poly.pdbx_seq_one_letter_code
_entity_poly.pdbx_strand_id
1 'polypeptide(L)'
;MQTAYYGESFELIFDCYDTRNEETEVDSAEYELYVDGAVVETGSCNVDGNEVKFRFVASHLGMNTIVIKWRMGQDAWISKFKLNVEDVS
;
A
#
# COMPACT_ATOMS: atom_id res chain seq x y z
N MET A 1 -9.25 9.15 -6.25
CA MET A 1 -9.64 8.90 -4.85
C MET A 1 -10.60 7.74 -4.89
N GLN A 2 -10.25 6.62 -4.25
CA GLN A 2 -11.08 5.43 -4.21
C GLN A 2 -11.88 5.42 -2.91
N THR A 3 -13.08 4.84 -2.93
CA THR A 3 -13.91 4.62 -1.75
C THR A 3 -13.95 3.13 -1.43
N ALA A 4 -13.88 2.79 -0.15
CA ALA A 4 -14.14 1.47 0.39
C ALA A 4 -15.19 1.59 1.51
N TYR A 5 -15.80 0.48 1.86
CA TYR A 5 -16.79 0.43 2.92
C TYR A 5 -16.24 -0.26 4.17
N TYR A 6 -16.64 0.22 5.34
CA TYR A 6 -16.20 -0.34 6.60
C TYR A 6 -16.46 -1.84 6.69
N GLY A 7 -15.42 -2.60 7.04
CA GLY A 7 -15.44 -4.07 7.11
C GLY A 7 -15.11 -4.79 5.80
N GLU A 8 -15.00 -4.08 4.67
CA GLU A 8 -14.54 -4.70 3.42
C GLU A 8 -13.08 -5.13 3.51
N SER A 9 -12.77 -6.24 2.85
CA SER A 9 -11.39 -6.69 2.62
C SER A 9 -11.14 -6.88 1.14
N PHE A 10 -10.04 -6.34 0.67
CA PHE A 10 -9.60 -6.47 -0.72
C PHE A 10 -8.07 -6.47 -0.79
N GLU A 11 -7.55 -6.88 -1.94
CA GLU A 11 -6.13 -6.83 -2.23
C GLU A 11 -5.80 -5.54 -2.99
N LEU A 12 -4.75 -4.86 -2.56
CA LEU A 12 -4.17 -3.74 -3.29
C LEU A 12 -2.90 -4.21 -3.97
N ILE A 13 -2.80 -3.93 -5.27
CA ILE A 13 -1.69 -4.30 -6.14
C ILE A 13 -1.04 -3.01 -6.65
N PHE A 14 0.27 -2.91 -6.51
CA PHE A 14 1.07 -1.77 -6.97
C PHE A 14 2.15 -2.24 -7.93
N ASP A 15 2.10 -1.74 -9.17
CA ASP A 15 3.19 -1.89 -10.12
C ASP A 15 4.36 -1.01 -9.71
N CYS A 16 5.51 -1.63 -9.48
CA CYS A 16 6.75 -0.98 -9.08
C CYS A 16 7.81 -1.22 -10.16
N TYR A 17 8.53 -0.18 -10.57
CA TYR A 17 9.56 -0.31 -11.60
C TYR A 17 10.67 0.72 -11.38
N ASP A 18 11.92 0.33 -11.65
CA ASP A 18 13.02 1.26 -11.76
C ASP A 18 13.10 1.81 -13.20
N THR A 19 12.77 3.09 -13.36
CA THR A 19 12.90 3.83 -14.64
C THR A 19 14.30 3.77 -15.28
N ARG A 20 15.35 3.44 -14.52
CA ARG A 20 16.73 3.33 -15.01
C ARG A 20 17.06 1.91 -15.48
N ASN A 21 16.34 0.91 -14.99
CA ASN A 21 16.52 -0.49 -15.35
C ASN A 21 15.25 -1.31 -15.04
N GLU A 22 14.39 -1.47 -16.04
CA GLU A 22 13.09 -2.15 -15.92
C GLU A 22 13.20 -3.66 -15.63
N GLU A 23 14.39 -4.26 -15.81
CA GLU A 23 14.65 -5.67 -15.47
C GLU A 23 14.92 -5.88 -13.97
N THR A 24 15.09 -4.81 -13.19
CA THR A 24 15.34 -4.93 -11.75
C THR A 24 14.03 -5.24 -11.03
N GLU A 25 13.98 -6.39 -10.36
CA GLU A 25 12.82 -6.81 -9.57
C GLU A 25 12.82 -6.18 -8.17
N VAL A 26 11.64 -6.13 -7.55
CA VAL A 26 11.48 -5.68 -6.16
C VAL A 26 12.04 -6.75 -5.22
N ASP A 27 12.91 -6.35 -4.29
CA ASP A 27 13.47 -7.26 -3.29
C ASP A 27 12.59 -7.40 -2.06
N SER A 28 11.97 -6.29 -1.65
CA SER A 28 11.16 -6.22 -0.44
C SER A 28 10.22 -5.02 -0.45
N ALA A 29 9.09 -5.17 0.23
CA ALA A 29 8.14 -4.10 0.45
C ALA A 29 7.45 -4.22 1.81
N GLU A 30 7.19 -3.07 2.42
CA GLU A 30 6.46 -2.90 3.66
C GLU A 30 5.41 -1.79 3.50
N TYR A 31 4.36 -1.84 4.31
CA TYR A 31 3.33 -0.81 4.33
C TYR A 31 3.15 -0.18 5.70
N GLU A 32 2.69 1.07 5.68
CA GLU A 32 2.19 1.81 6.83
C GLU A 32 0.82 2.40 6.50
N LEU A 33 -0.15 2.21 7.40
CA LEU A 33 -1.47 2.82 7.31
C LEU A 33 -1.52 4.03 8.24
N TYR A 34 -1.88 5.18 7.68
CA TYR A 34 -2.10 6.41 8.39
C TYR A 34 -3.58 6.80 8.40
N VAL A 35 -4.08 7.14 9.59
CA VAL A 35 -5.42 7.71 9.81
C VAL A 35 -5.24 8.99 10.63
N ASP A 36 -5.78 10.10 10.16
CA ASP A 36 -5.61 11.43 10.78
C ASP A 36 -4.14 11.81 11.07
N GLY A 37 -3.21 11.32 10.23
CA GLY A 37 -1.78 11.59 10.34
C GLY A 37 -1.02 10.70 11.33
N ALA A 38 -1.68 9.78 12.02
CA ALA A 38 -1.04 8.80 12.90
C ALA A 38 -0.94 7.42 12.23
N VAL A 39 0.18 6.72 12.44
CA VAL A 39 0.31 5.32 12.02
C VAL A 39 -0.54 4.44 12.92
N VAL A 40 -1.49 3.72 12.33
CA VAL A 40 -2.39 2.79 13.04
C VAL A 40 -2.05 1.33 12.76
N GLU A 41 -1.38 1.04 11.65
CA GLU A 41 -1.01 -0.32 11.25
C GLU A 41 0.27 -0.30 10.42
N THR A 42 1.10 -1.34 10.57
CA THR A 42 2.29 -1.59 9.77
C THR A 42 2.41 -3.07 9.45
N GLY A 43 2.94 -3.42 8.29
CA GLY A 43 3.16 -4.82 7.95
C GLY A 43 4.05 -5.01 6.72
N SER A 44 4.32 -6.27 6.39
CA SER A 44 5.03 -6.65 5.16
C SER A 44 4.05 -6.79 4.00
N CYS A 45 4.51 -6.48 2.79
CA CYS A 45 3.80 -6.81 1.55
C CYS A 45 4.35 -8.10 0.95
N ASN A 46 3.56 -8.76 0.11
CA ASN A 46 4.04 -9.80 -0.79
C ASN A 46 4.62 -9.14 -2.05
N VAL A 47 5.67 -9.74 -2.59
CA VAL A 47 6.38 -9.27 -3.79
C VAL A 47 6.38 -10.40 -4.82
N ASP A 48 5.92 -10.09 -6.03
CA ASP A 48 5.79 -11.01 -7.15
C ASP A 48 6.35 -10.33 -8.41
N GLY A 49 7.66 -10.50 -8.64
CA GLY A 49 8.42 -9.74 -9.63
C GLY A 49 8.39 -8.22 -9.34
N ASN A 50 7.65 -7.49 -10.17
CA ASN A 50 7.48 -6.04 -10.07
C ASN A 50 6.14 -5.62 -9.43
N GLU A 51 5.33 -6.58 -8.99
CA GLU A 51 4.06 -6.30 -8.32
C GLU A 51 4.22 -6.42 -6.79
N VAL A 52 3.83 -5.36 -6.07
CA VAL A 52 3.71 -5.38 -4.61
C VAL A 52 2.24 -5.54 -4.24
N LYS A 53 1.92 -6.59 -3.47
CA LYS A 53 0.56 -6.99 -3.11
C LYS A 53 0.39 -6.99 -1.61
N PHE A 54 -0.69 -6.40 -1.10
CA PHE A 54 -1.05 -6.60 0.31
C PHE A 54 -2.57 -6.59 0.50
N ARG A 55 -3.03 -7.35 1.50
CA ARG A 55 -4.44 -7.40 1.88
C ARG A 55 -4.75 -6.25 2.81
N PHE A 56 -5.67 -5.40 2.39
CA PHE A 56 -6.20 -4.32 3.21
C PHE A 56 -7.57 -4.71 3.78
N VAL A 57 -7.81 -4.30 5.01
CA VAL A 57 -9.12 -4.39 5.66
C VAL A 57 -9.54 -2.98 6.05
N ALA A 58 -10.70 -2.54 5.56
CA ALA A 58 -11.25 -1.21 5.79
C ALA A 58 -11.79 -1.09 7.23
N SER A 59 -10.88 -0.90 8.20
CA SER A 59 -11.16 -0.95 9.64
C SER A 59 -11.24 0.43 10.31
N HIS A 60 -10.98 1.51 9.57
CA HIS A 60 -10.95 2.88 10.10
C HIS A 60 -11.73 3.80 9.17
N LEU A 61 -12.80 4.44 9.68
CA LEU A 61 -13.63 5.39 8.92
C LEU A 61 -12.84 6.65 8.52
N GLY A 62 -13.24 7.26 7.42
CA GLY A 62 -12.67 8.51 6.91
C GLY A 62 -11.46 8.31 5.99
N MET A 63 -10.59 9.33 5.93
CA MET A 63 -9.48 9.34 4.99
C MET A 63 -8.29 8.52 5.52
N ASN A 64 -8.02 7.42 4.84
CA ASN A 64 -6.89 6.54 5.09
C ASN A 64 -5.79 6.83 4.07
N THR A 65 -4.54 6.92 4.53
CA THR A 65 -3.35 7.02 3.67
C THR A 65 -2.49 5.79 3.85
N ILE A 66 -2.38 4.98 2.80
CA ILE A 66 -1.51 3.81 2.74
C ILE A 66 -0.18 4.24 2.11
N VAL A 67 0.91 3.94 2.79
CA VAL A 67 2.27 4.23 2.31
C VAL A 67 2.98 2.89 2.10
N ILE A 68 3.40 2.61 0.87
CA ILE A 68 4.19 1.44 0.53
C ILE A 68 5.64 1.87 0.38
N LYS A 69 6.53 1.29 1.17
CA LYS A 69 7.98 1.48 1.06
C LYS A 69 8.56 0.21 0.46
N TRP A 70 9.28 0.34 -0.64
CA TRP A 70 9.80 -0.81 -1.38
C TRP A 70 11.23 -0.59 -1.85
N ARG A 71 11.95 -1.68 -2.09
CA ARG A 71 13.39 -1.67 -2.41
C ARG A 71 13.69 -2.52 -3.64
N MET A 72 14.69 -2.08 -4.38
CA MET A 72 15.33 -2.76 -5.50
C MET A 72 16.83 -2.49 -5.37
N GLY A 73 17.61 -3.52 -5.05
CA GLY A 73 19.00 -3.40 -4.64
C GLY A 73 19.18 -2.51 -3.41
N GLN A 74 19.97 -1.45 -3.57
CA GLN A 74 20.27 -0.49 -2.48
C GLN A 74 19.32 0.71 -2.47
N ASP A 75 18.50 0.85 -3.50
CA ASP A 75 17.60 1.97 -3.66
C ASP A 75 16.26 1.70 -2.98
N ALA A 76 15.63 2.77 -2.50
CA ALA A 76 14.36 2.72 -1.79
C ALA A 76 13.39 3.76 -2.35
N TRP A 77 12.14 3.36 -2.49
CA TRP A 77 11.07 4.17 -3.04
C TRP A 77 9.83 4.15 -2.15
N ILE A 78 8.95 5.12 -2.40
CA ILE A 78 7.71 5.29 -1.65
C ILE A 78 6.56 5.54 -2.62
N SER A 79 5.51 4.72 -2.50
CA SER A 79 4.22 4.92 -3.15
C SER A 79 3.18 5.28 -2.10
N LYS A 80 2.28 6.23 -2.42
CA LYS A 80 1.22 6.67 -1.50
C LYS A 80 -0.14 6.52 -2.15
N PHE A 81 -1.08 5.94 -1.41
CA PHE A 81 -2.44 5.72 -1.86
C PHE A 81 -3.43 6.29 -0.84
N LYS A 82 -4.46 7.00 -1.32
CA LYS A 82 -5.50 7.58 -0.49
C LYS A 82 -6.83 6.88 -0.74
N LEU A 83 -7.45 6.44 0.34
CA LEU A 83 -8.71 5.73 0.34
C LEU A 83 -9.67 6.40 1.33
N ASN A 84 -10.89 6.72 0.89
CA ASN A 84 -11.95 7.11 1.82
C ASN A 84 -12.70 5.86 2.26
N VAL A 85 -12.84 5.65 3.57
CA VAL A 85 -13.63 4.54 4.13
C VAL A 85 -14.92 5.10 4.67
N GLU A 86 -16.04 4.61 4.17
CA GLU A 86 -17.39 5.06 4.54
C GLU A 86 -18.15 3.96 5.28
N ASP A 87 -19.08 4.38 6.13
CA ASP A 87 -20.07 3.47 6.70
C ASP A 87 -21.26 3.35 5.73
N VAL A 88 -21.81 2.15 5.59
CA VAL A 88 -22.97 1.86 4.71
C VAL A 88 -24.29 1.90 5.50
N SER A 89 -24.24 2.28 6.78
CA SER A 89 -25.38 2.40 7.69
C SER A 89 -26.52 3.28 7.17
#